data_AF-A0A1C5YJX2-F1
#
_entry.id   AF-A0A1C5YJX2-F1
#
_cell.length_a   1.000
_cell.length_b   1.000
_cell.length_c   1.000
_cell.angle_alpha   90.00
_cell.angle_beta   90.00
_cell.angle_gamma   90.00
#
_symmetry.space_group_name_H-M   'P 1'
#
loop_
_entity.id
_entity.type
_entity.pdbx_description
1 polymer ?
#
loop_
_entity_poly.entity_id
_entity_poly.type
_entity_poly.pdbx_seq_one_letter_code
_entity_poly.pdbx_strand_id
1 'polypeptide(L)'
;MKKMKRFASAALAALLLAGSAPSALALDTTPPMYQQFGYDSAADFEATTHRFYTFDYDTASDRYRQYMEKILANPKIALDYYFIGSMEELQFDIDMRIYDSVEDFYHQAALSMVCDDEFPLREQLTVQLNGCIVKFPDAKPEKVNNRTMVPFRAIAEALGAEVDYNAGAITAKKDGQTLAFSLGGKQLTITDDSTGKVIKTTDVDSAPYKKSGRTYVPIRFFAEGFGLTVQWDNSVQTAVLYDRDALIADIDSRFTVLNQWLKAQPSYGQNAKALQSTVDISAAYTVFNTISGDTTYNASAKINALTDENGIEATISADLGELPQNFFPRYGYDSSIETAVYAALHDLSAADRKNLQVQLRTTDTYGHFYLHCPALSGVFADWAEFDTKLNDRMTAMKNGAWLKVYTMDTQRGSNDSPERWSELAQGKVHTIGESIVINSEKDAAGTGWSGVYAHALQDRRDLEESAGDTLFTRSGTRYTAAYEANVYQYDDEPKSKVNYTLNTADGSISGTTSTTLNESYWEELYETQFSGNLRNLQLTKTRHTRNQDKLTQKIVLTASPSDTAPMTEPSKGSKIVAWEPRPDQIDYSAYE
;
A
#
# COMPACT_ATOMS: atom_id res chain seq x y z
N MET A 1 -8.69 10.56 21.92
CA MET A 1 -8.56 10.56 23.40
C MET A 1 -8.48 9.13 23.94
N LYS A 2 -7.27 8.67 24.29
CA LYS A 2 -7.07 7.50 25.15
C LYS A 2 -7.95 7.62 26.41
N LYS A 3 -8.97 6.78 26.56
CA LYS A 3 -9.51 6.30 27.85
C LYS A 3 -10.71 5.38 27.60
N MET A 4 -10.46 4.07 27.47
CA MET A 4 -11.33 3.04 28.07
C MET A 4 -10.66 1.66 28.21
N LYS A 5 -9.36 1.61 28.59
CA LYS A 5 -8.85 0.51 29.41
C LYS A 5 -9.05 0.86 30.88
N ARG A 6 -10.30 0.76 31.34
CA ARG A 6 -10.66 0.65 32.76
C ARG A 6 -11.77 -0.39 32.92
N PHE A 7 -11.45 -1.67 32.72
CA PHE A 7 -12.13 -2.79 33.39
C PHE A 7 -11.33 -4.11 33.37
N ALA A 8 -9.98 -4.02 33.29
CA ALA A 8 -9.08 -5.16 33.58
C ALA A 8 -8.09 -4.86 34.73
N SER A 9 -8.29 -3.73 35.43
CA SER A 9 -7.43 -3.28 36.54
C SER A 9 -8.05 -3.49 37.93
N ALA A 10 -9.31 -3.91 38.01
CA ALA A 10 -9.99 -4.20 39.28
C ALA A 10 -9.91 -5.69 39.70
N ALA A 11 -9.60 -6.59 38.76
CA ALA A 11 -9.41 -8.03 39.04
C ALA A 11 -7.95 -8.40 39.34
N LEU A 12 -6.97 -7.58 38.94
CA LEU A 12 -5.54 -7.77 39.26
C LEU A 12 -5.11 -7.01 40.53
N ALA A 13 -5.84 -5.96 40.91
CA ALA A 13 -5.64 -5.22 42.17
C ALA A 13 -6.18 -5.95 43.42
N ALA A 14 -7.03 -6.98 43.25
CA ALA A 14 -7.52 -7.84 44.33
C ALA A 14 -6.59 -9.03 44.62
N LEU A 15 -5.61 -9.31 43.75
CA LEU A 15 -4.65 -10.42 43.89
C LEU A 15 -3.25 -9.97 44.33
N LEU A 16 -3.01 -8.67 44.46
CA LEU A 16 -1.73 -8.08 44.91
C LEU A 16 -1.82 -7.36 46.28
N LEU A 17 -2.95 -7.50 46.99
CA LEU A 17 -3.14 -6.98 48.36
C LEU A 17 -2.86 -8.01 49.47
N ALA A 18 -2.06 -9.04 49.18
CA ALA A 18 -1.55 -9.98 50.19
C ALA A 18 -0.06 -10.29 49.93
N GLY A 19 0.83 -9.38 50.34
CA GLY A 19 2.27 -9.59 50.24
C GLY A 19 3.09 -8.31 50.44
N SER A 20 3.21 -7.88 51.70
CA SER A 20 4.25 -7.02 52.31
C SER A 20 5.28 -6.26 51.43
N ALA A 21 5.26 -4.93 51.58
CA ALA A 21 6.23 -3.84 51.31
C ALA A 21 7.77 -4.10 51.44
N PRO A 22 8.67 -3.10 51.21
CA PRO A 22 8.72 -1.95 50.27
C PRO A 22 10.11 -1.78 49.57
N SER A 23 10.24 -0.90 48.54
CA SER A 23 11.40 -0.02 48.17
C SER A 23 11.21 0.51 46.72
N ALA A 24 10.73 1.74 46.51
CA ALA A 24 11.52 2.97 46.38
C ALA A 24 12.47 3.00 45.14
N LEU A 25 11.97 3.56 44.02
CA LEU A 25 12.67 4.31 42.94
C LEU A 25 11.83 4.23 41.64
N ALA A 26 10.71 4.95 41.57
CA ALA A 26 10.16 5.33 40.27
C ALA A 26 10.69 6.73 39.97
N LEU A 27 11.77 6.82 39.18
CA LEU A 27 12.10 8.08 38.53
C LEU A 27 10.93 8.45 37.62
N ASP A 28 10.52 9.70 37.70
CA ASP A 28 9.63 10.35 36.74
C ASP A 28 10.40 10.49 35.41
N THR A 29 10.49 9.40 34.65
CA THR A 29 11.15 9.41 33.34
C THR A 29 10.10 9.64 32.27
N THR A 30 10.18 10.77 31.58
CA THR A 30 9.48 11.00 30.30
C THR A 30 9.61 9.75 29.43
N PRO A 31 8.51 9.22 28.87
CA PRO A 31 8.57 8.03 28.03
C PRO A 31 9.58 8.20 26.88
N PRO A 32 10.25 7.13 26.41
CA PRO A 32 11.08 7.19 25.21
C PRO A 32 10.30 7.73 24.01
N MET A 33 10.97 8.44 23.08
CA MET A 33 10.33 9.05 21.89
C MET A 33 9.41 8.06 21.15
N TYR A 34 9.84 6.83 20.89
CA TYR A 34 9.02 5.82 20.19
C TYR A 34 7.65 5.57 20.87
N GLN A 35 7.57 5.54 22.20
CA GLN A 35 6.32 5.31 22.93
C GLN A 35 5.38 6.51 22.84
N GLN A 36 5.93 7.72 22.71
CA GLN A 36 5.15 8.95 22.56
C GLN A 36 4.41 8.97 21.21
N PHE A 37 4.93 8.25 20.20
CA PHE A 37 4.30 8.03 18.91
C PHE A 37 3.56 6.68 18.77
N GLY A 38 3.39 5.94 19.87
CA GLY A 38 2.58 4.71 19.88
C GLY A 38 3.29 3.45 19.38
N TYR A 39 4.62 3.46 19.28
CA TYR A 39 5.41 2.29 18.86
C TYR A 39 5.82 1.43 20.05
N ASP A 40 6.04 0.13 19.80
CA ASP A 40 6.39 -0.84 20.85
C ASP A 40 7.90 -0.83 21.18
N SER A 41 8.74 -0.37 20.25
CA SER A 41 10.20 -0.25 20.47
C SER A 41 10.84 0.84 19.60
N ALA A 42 12.09 1.21 19.92
CA ALA A 42 12.88 2.14 19.10
C ALA A 42 13.13 1.59 17.69
N ALA A 43 13.50 0.31 17.59
CA ALA A 43 13.68 -0.36 16.31
C ALA A 43 12.39 -0.35 15.47
N ASP A 44 11.25 -0.56 16.13
CA ASP A 44 9.92 -0.54 15.51
C ASP A 44 9.51 0.87 15.03
N PHE A 45 9.97 1.92 15.69
CA PHE A 45 9.78 3.32 15.27
C PHE A 45 10.70 3.70 14.10
N GLU A 46 11.99 3.38 14.17
CA GLU A 46 12.94 3.63 13.08
C GLU A 46 12.52 2.91 11.80
N ALA A 47 12.05 1.68 11.97
CA ALA A 47 11.67 0.81 10.89
C ALA A 47 10.25 1.07 10.37
N THR A 48 9.59 2.19 10.70
CA THR A 48 8.32 2.58 10.04
C THR A 48 8.19 4.06 9.75
N THR A 49 8.91 4.93 10.47
CA THR A 49 8.58 6.36 10.44
C THR A 49 9.22 7.11 9.28
N HIS A 50 10.23 6.56 8.59
CA HIS A 50 10.95 7.22 7.46
C HIS A 50 11.44 8.65 7.72
N ARG A 51 11.42 9.13 8.98
CA ARG A 51 11.60 10.56 9.25
C ARG A 51 13.05 10.98 9.26
N PHE A 52 13.96 10.03 9.51
CA PHE A 52 15.38 10.29 9.68
C PHE A 52 16.20 9.49 8.65
N TYR A 53 17.03 10.19 7.90
CA TYR A 53 17.88 9.64 6.83
C TYR A 53 19.37 9.64 7.18
N THR A 54 19.77 10.35 8.24
CA THR A 54 21.15 10.55 8.67
C THR A 54 21.33 10.37 10.18
N PHE A 55 20.34 10.74 10.99
CA PHE A 55 20.34 10.47 12.43
C PHE A 55 19.87 9.03 12.70
N ASP A 56 20.53 8.40 13.66
CA ASP A 56 20.00 7.21 14.32
C ASP A 56 19.00 7.61 15.42
N TYR A 57 18.23 6.64 15.92
CA TYR A 57 17.23 6.88 16.95
C TYR A 57 17.76 7.59 18.20
N ASP A 58 18.94 7.24 18.72
CA ASP A 58 19.41 7.87 19.96
C ASP A 58 19.71 9.35 19.72
N THR A 59 20.38 9.67 18.61
CA THR A 59 20.66 11.07 18.22
C THR A 59 19.37 11.84 17.99
N ALA A 60 18.42 11.24 17.26
CA ALA A 60 17.13 11.86 16.99
C ALA A 60 16.31 12.04 18.29
N SER A 61 16.26 11.02 19.14
CA SER A 61 15.53 11.03 20.41
C SER A 61 16.11 12.05 21.40
N ASP A 62 17.42 12.26 21.40
CA ASP A 62 18.07 13.25 22.26
C ASP A 62 17.75 14.67 21.78
N ARG A 63 17.80 14.93 20.48
CA ARG A 63 17.39 16.23 19.90
C ARG A 63 15.91 16.49 20.10
N TYR A 64 15.08 15.48 19.87
CA TYR A 64 13.64 15.53 20.12
C TYR A 64 13.35 15.93 21.56
N ARG A 65 14.03 15.31 22.53
CA ARG A 65 13.88 15.66 23.95
C ARG A 65 14.23 17.13 24.21
N GLN A 66 15.31 17.63 23.61
CA GLN A 66 15.71 19.04 23.73
C GLN A 66 14.69 19.99 23.11
N TYR A 67 14.08 19.64 21.97
CA TYR A 67 13.02 20.44 21.35
C TYR A 67 11.73 20.40 22.16
N MET A 68 11.35 19.24 22.69
CA MET A 68 10.21 19.11 23.60
C MET A 68 10.39 20.00 24.84
N GLU A 69 11.58 19.99 25.47
CA GLU A 69 11.87 20.88 26.60
C GLU A 69 11.73 22.37 26.23
N LYS A 70 12.22 22.77 25.05
CA LYS A 70 12.09 24.15 24.55
C LYS A 70 10.63 24.53 24.27
N ILE A 71 9.87 23.66 23.62
CA ILE A 71 8.46 23.87 23.27
C ILE A 71 7.62 23.95 24.55
N LEU A 72 7.84 23.06 25.52
CA LEU A 72 7.14 23.10 26.80
C LEU A 72 7.47 24.37 27.60
N ALA A 73 8.70 24.89 27.50
CA ALA A 73 9.08 26.17 28.11
C ALA A 73 8.51 27.39 27.37
N ASN A 74 8.33 27.30 26.05
CA ASN A 74 7.77 28.35 25.21
C ASN A 74 6.99 27.78 24.01
N PRO A 75 5.66 27.56 24.15
CA PRO A 75 4.81 27.01 23.09
C PRO A 75 4.83 27.78 21.76
N LYS A 76 5.18 29.07 21.80
CA LYS A 76 5.30 29.90 20.60
C LYS A 76 6.30 29.33 19.59
N ILE A 77 7.29 28.55 20.04
CA ILE A 77 8.25 27.88 19.15
C ILE A 77 7.53 26.91 18.18
N ALA A 78 6.61 26.10 18.68
CA ALA A 78 5.87 25.15 17.84
C ALA A 78 4.83 25.86 16.95
N LEU A 79 4.17 26.90 17.48
CA LEU A 79 3.23 27.72 16.72
C LEU A 79 3.90 28.45 15.55
N ASP A 80 5.01 29.14 15.81
CA ASP A 80 5.77 29.87 14.78
C ASP A 80 6.34 28.91 13.73
N TYR A 81 6.71 27.68 14.12
CA TYR A 81 7.22 26.66 13.21
C TYR A 81 6.22 26.25 12.13
N TYR A 82 4.95 26.04 12.51
CA TYR A 82 3.87 25.72 11.57
C TYR A 82 3.10 26.95 11.07
N PHE A 83 3.62 28.15 11.31
CA PHE A 83 2.98 29.42 10.94
C PHE A 83 1.57 29.62 11.54
N ILE A 84 1.28 29.01 12.69
CA ILE A 84 0.04 29.19 13.43
C ILE A 84 0.16 30.45 14.29
N GLY A 85 -0.70 31.45 14.07
CA GLY A 85 -0.57 32.77 14.66
C GLY A 85 -0.86 32.84 16.16
N SER A 86 -1.63 31.88 16.70
CA SER A 86 -2.01 31.87 18.12
C SER A 86 -2.49 30.50 18.63
N MET A 87 -2.62 30.38 19.95
CA MET A 87 -3.25 29.20 20.56
C MET A 87 -4.75 29.06 20.22
N GLU A 88 -5.44 30.16 19.90
CA GLU A 88 -6.83 30.11 19.47
C GLU A 88 -6.95 29.50 18.06
N GLU A 89 -6.00 29.81 17.18
CA GLU A 89 -5.91 29.22 15.84
C GLU A 89 -5.52 27.74 15.92
N LEU A 90 -4.58 27.36 16.81
CA LEU A 90 -4.29 25.94 17.06
C LEU A 90 -5.53 25.20 17.59
N GLN A 91 -6.33 25.83 18.47
CA GLN A 91 -7.55 25.20 18.96
C GLN A 91 -8.56 25.00 17.82
N PHE A 92 -8.66 25.95 16.89
CA PHE A 92 -9.46 25.79 15.68
C PHE A 92 -8.97 24.62 14.83
N ASP A 93 -7.65 24.47 14.64
CA ASP A 93 -7.07 23.34 13.89
C ASP A 93 -7.34 21.98 14.56
N ILE A 94 -7.29 21.92 15.90
CA ILE A 94 -7.65 20.72 16.67
C ILE A 94 -9.16 20.42 16.53
N ASP A 95 -10.01 21.45 16.59
CA ASP A 95 -11.46 21.30 16.42
C ASP A 95 -11.80 20.84 14.99
N MET A 96 -11.00 21.25 14.00
CA MET A 96 -11.03 20.80 12.62
C MET A 96 -10.34 19.44 12.39
N ARG A 97 -9.83 18.80 13.46
CA ARG A 97 -9.14 17.50 13.44
C ARG A 97 -7.88 17.46 12.56
N ILE A 98 -7.20 18.60 12.42
CA ILE A 98 -5.89 18.67 11.76
C ILE A 98 -4.81 18.08 12.68
N TYR A 99 -4.94 18.33 13.99
CA TYR A 99 -4.09 17.74 15.04
C TYR A 99 -4.97 17.09 16.11
N ASP A 100 -4.50 15.97 16.69
CA ASP A 100 -5.30 15.21 17.66
C ASP A 100 -5.42 15.92 19.02
N SER A 101 -4.39 16.68 19.38
CA SER A 101 -4.32 17.44 20.64
C SER A 101 -3.16 18.43 20.61
N VAL A 102 -3.11 19.33 21.58
CA VAL A 102 -1.95 20.21 21.79
C VAL A 102 -0.66 19.40 22.06
N GLU A 103 -0.77 18.27 22.76
CA GLU A 103 0.36 17.38 23.05
C GLU A 103 0.89 16.72 21.77
N ASP A 104 0.00 16.18 20.94
CA ASP A 104 0.35 15.65 19.61
C ASP A 104 0.98 16.73 18.73
N PHE A 105 0.38 17.93 18.66
CA PHE A 105 0.94 19.06 17.93
C PHE A 105 2.38 19.39 18.34
N TYR A 106 2.67 19.42 19.65
CA TYR A 106 4.03 19.64 20.14
C TYR A 106 4.98 18.48 19.80
N HIS A 107 4.52 17.24 19.87
CA HIS A 107 5.31 16.09 19.46
C HIS A 107 5.64 16.14 17.96
N GLN A 108 4.67 16.48 17.10
CA GLN A 108 4.90 16.64 15.67
C GLN A 108 5.87 17.79 15.39
N ALA A 109 5.69 18.96 16.03
CA ALA A 109 6.58 20.10 15.89
C ALA A 109 8.02 19.76 16.29
N ALA A 110 8.22 19.16 17.47
CA ALA A 110 9.54 18.75 17.93
C ALA A 110 10.19 17.77 16.96
N LEU A 111 9.44 16.80 16.46
CA LEU A 111 9.92 15.81 15.50
C LEU A 111 10.30 16.45 14.16
N SER A 112 9.48 17.35 13.63
CA SER A 112 9.79 18.10 12.40
C SER A 112 11.03 19.00 12.54
N MET A 113 11.23 19.64 13.69
CA MET A 113 12.47 20.39 13.95
C MET A 113 13.72 19.49 13.99
N VAL A 114 13.61 18.24 14.46
CA VAL A 114 14.72 17.27 14.36
C VAL A 114 14.98 16.90 12.88
N CYS A 115 13.93 16.76 12.08
CA CYS A 115 14.08 16.51 10.64
C CYS A 115 14.77 17.68 9.93
N ASP A 116 14.49 18.93 10.32
CA ASP A 116 15.13 20.12 9.74
C ASP A 116 16.61 20.24 10.14
N ASP A 117 16.95 19.88 11.38
CA ASP A 117 18.36 19.76 11.82
C ASP A 117 19.14 18.74 10.97
N GLU A 118 18.43 17.72 10.49
CA GLU A 118 18.99 16.67 9.66
C GLU A 118 19.07 17.05 8.18
N PHE A 119 18.13 17.86 7.68
CA PHE A 119 18.05 18.25 6.27
C PHE A 119 19.38 18.70 5.64
N PRO A 120 20.19 19.59 6.25
CA PRO A 120 21.49 19.99 5.69
C PRO A 120 22.54 18.87 5.71
N LEU A 121 22.31 17.78 6.45
CA LEU A 121 23.17 16.60 6.49
C LEU A 121 22.84 15.58 5.38
N ARG A 122 21.70 15.71 4.69
CA ARG A 122 21.26 14.78 3.63
C ARG A 122 22.12 14.82 2.36
N GLU A 123 22.98 15.83 2.22
CA GLU A 123 24.02 15.84 1.18
C GLU A 123 25.22 14.94 1.54
N GLN A 124 25.30 14.44 2.78
CA GLN A 124 26.36 13.52 3.21
C GLN A 124 26.05 12.09 2.78
N LEU A 125 27.09 11.37 2.39
CA LEU A 125 26.97 9.95 2.07
C LEU A 125 26.66 9.15 3.35
N THR A 126 25.53 8.47 3.35
CA THR A 126 25.08 7.60 4.46
C THR A 126 24.88 6.16 4.00
N VAL A 127 24.67 5.28 4.98
CA VAL A 127 24.33 3.88 4.76
C VAL A 127 23.17 3.52 5.68
N GLN A 128 22.15 2.89 5.12
CA GLN A 128 21.05 2.30 5.85
C GLN A 128 21.18 0.77 5.78
N LEU A 129 20.94 0.08 6.89
CA LEU A 129 20.89 -1.38 6.99
C LEU A 129 19.59 -1.79 7.68
N ASN A 130 18.74 -2.55 7.00
CA ASN A 130 17.44 -3.02 7.51
C ASN A 130 16.61 -1.87 8.10
N GLY A 131 16.48 -0.78 7.35
CA GLY A 131 15.76 0.42 7.77
C GLY A 131 16.53 1.37 8.71
N CYS A 132 17.61 0.92 9.35
CA CYS A 132 18.34 1.71 10.35
C CYS A 132 19.61 2.37 9.77
N ILE A 133 19.89 3.62 10.14
CA ILE A 133 21.13 4.30 9.71
C ILE A 133 22.34 3.74 10.44
N VAL A 134 23.36 3.35 9.70
CA VAL A 134 24.62 2.84 10.26
C VAL A 134 25.47 4.00 10.77
N LYS A 135 25.82 3.97 12.06
CA LYS A 135 26.76 4.95 12.63
C LYS A 135 28.19 4.62 12.24
N PHE A 136 28.92 5.67 11.87
CA PHE A 136 30.37 5.57 11.67
C PHE A 136 31.12 6.55 12.59
N PRO A 137 31.48 6.11 13.82
CA PRO A 137 32.01 7.02 14.84
C PRO A 137 33.39 7.59 14.50
N ASP A 138 34.22 6.81 13.79
CA ASP A 138 35.65 7.12 13.62
C ASP A 138 36.04 7.56 12.21
N ALA A 139 35.16 7.37 11.22
CA ALA A 139 35.47 7.58 9.81
C ALA A 139 34.19 7.66 8.99
N LYS A 140 34.06 8.55 8.01
CA LYS A 140 32.83 8.68 7.20
C LYS A 140 32.90 7.86 5.91
N PRO A 141 31.75 7.41 5.36
CA PRO A 141 31.64 6.97 3.97
C PRO A 141 32.17 8.03 3.00
N GLU A 142 32.74 7.60 1.88
CA GLU A 142 33.25 8.50 0.85
C GLU A 142 33.05 7.96 -0.57
N LYS A 143 32.97 8.85 -1.55
CA LYS A 143 32.86 8.48 -2.96
C LYS A 143 34.25 8.45 -3.60
N VAL A 144 34.67 7.28 -4.07
CA VAL A 144 35.94 7.08 -4.80
C VAL A 144 35.65 6.31 -6.07
N ASN A 145 36.13 6.80 -7.22
CA ASN A 145 35.93 6.16 -8.53
C ASN A 145 34.45 5.82 -8.82
N ASN A 146 33.54 6.72 -8.46
CA ASN A 146 32.10 6.52 -8.58
C ASN A 146 31.55 5.29 -7.82
N ARG A 147 32.20 4.94 -6.71
CA ARG A 147 31.78 3.91 -5.76
C ARG A 147 31.72 4.49 -4.35
N THR A 148 30.72 4.09 -3.58
CA THR A 148 30.61 4.42 -2.17
C THR A 148 31.52 3.46 -1.38
N MET A 149 32.55 4.03 -0.77
CA MET A 149 33.54 3.37 0.04
C MET A 149 33.21 3.58 1.51
N VAL A 150 33.15 2.50 2.28
CA VAL A 150 32.72 2.54 3.69
C VAL A 150 33.75 1.91 4.61
N PRO A 151 33.93 2.42 5.84
CA PRO A 151 34.71 1.75 6.86
C PRO A 151 34.18 0.33 7.10
N PHE A 152 34.98 -0.66 6.74
CA PHE A 152 34.60 -2.08 6.70
C PHE A 152 33.99 -2.59 8.00
N ARG A 153 34.66 -2.30 9.12
CA ARG A 153 34.32 -2.84 10.43
C ARG A 153 32.91 -2.45 10.87
N ALA A 154 32.50 -1.20 10.64
CA ALA A 154 31.18 -0.71 11.07
C ALA A 154 30.04 -1.49 10.41
N ILE A 155 30.16 -1.78 9.11
CA ILE A 155 29.14 -2.56 8.38
C ILE A 155 29.18 -4.03 8.76
N ALA A 156 30.37 -4.63 8.86
CA ALA A 156 30.52 -6.02 9.25
C ALA A 156 29.98 -6.28 10.67
N GLU A 157 30.29 -5.41 11.64
CA GLU A 157 29.77 -5.50 13.01
C GLU A 157 28.26 -5.27 13.06
N ALA A 158 27.72 -4.32 12.30
CA ALA A 158 26.28 -4.11 12.19
C ALA A 158 25.54 -5.34 11.60
N LEU A 159 26.23 -6.14 10.80
CA LEU A 159 25.75 -7.43 10.28
C LEU A 159 26.03 -8.62 11.21
N GLY A 160 26.63 -8.40 12.38
CA GLY A 160 27.02 -9.46 13.31
C GLY A 160 28.17 -10.34 12.81
N ALA A 161 28.94 -9.88 11.81
CA ALA A 161 30.07 -10.61 11.26
C ALA A 161 31.36 -10.37 12.07
N GLU A 162 32.14 -11.43 12.28
CA GLU A 162 33.45 -11.33 12.91
C GLU A 162 34.50 -10.87 11.89
N VAL A 163 35.22 -9.79 12.20
CA VAL A 163 36.22 -9.19 11.32
C VAL A 163 37.64 -9.54 11.74
N ASP A 164 38.43 -10.06 10.79
CA ASP A 164 39.87 -10.27 10.97
C ASP A 164 40.69 -9.66 9.82
N TYR A 165 41.91 -9.24 10.15
CA TYR A 165 42.89 -8.65 9.23
C TYR A 165 44.19 -9.45 9.30
N ASN A 166 44.45 -10.28 8.29
CA ASN A 166 45.63 -11.14 8.26
C ASN A 166 46.37 -11.03 6.91
N ALA A 167 47.68 -10.78 6.96
CA ALA A 167 48.58 -10.79 5.79
C ALA A 167 48.10 -9.94 4.58
N GLY A 168 47.39 -8.84 4.83
CA GLY A 168 46.84 -7.97 3.77
C GLY A 168 45.49 -8.40 3.22
N ALA A 169 44.93 -9.52 3.69
CA ALA A 169 43.56 -9.94 3.49
C ALA A 169 42.66 -9.40 4.61
N ILE A 170 41.48 -8.93 4.21
CA ILE A 170 40.40 -8.51 5.07
C ILE A 170 39.37 -9.64 5.03
N THR A 171 38.99 -10.16 6.18
CA THR A 171 38.01 -11.24 6.27
C THR A 171 36.84 -10.85 7.16
N ALA A 172 35.64 -11.25 6.76
CA ALA A 172 34.44 -11.17 7.59
C ALA A 172 33.74 -12.52 7.60
N LYS A 173 33.43 -13.04 8.79
CA LYS A 173 32.81 -14.35 8.98
C LYS A 173 31.41 -14.20 9.53
N LYS A 174 30.45 -14.87 8.91
CA LYS A 174 29.06 -14.93 9.38
C LYS A 174 28.43 -16.23 8.90
N ASP A 175 27.60 -16.85 9.73
CA ASP A 175 26.76 -18.00 9.35
C ASP A 175 27.54 -19.17 8.68
N GLY A 176 28.78 -19.40 9.09
CA GLY A 176 29.64 -20.47 8.54
C GLY A 176 30.24 -20.15 7.16
N GLN A 177 30.23 -18.89 6.74
CA GLN A 177 30.87 -18.41 5.53
C GLN A 177 31.94 -17.37 5.86
N THR A 178 33.09 -17.48 5.20
CA THR A 178 34.16 -16.48 5.24
C THR A 178 34.18 -15.70 3.93
N LEU A 179 33.92 -14.40 4.03
CA LEU A 179 34.12 -13.42 2.98
C LEU A 179 35.56 -12.90 3.08
N ALA A 180 36.34 -12.96 2.00
CA ALA A 180 37.74 -12.53 1.98
C ALA A 180 38.01 -11.54 0.83
N PHE A 181 38.75 -10.48 1.15
CA PHE A 181 39.11 -9.44 0.19
C PHE A 181 40.50 -8.88 0.47
N SER A 182 41.41 -8.96 -0.50
CA SER A 182 42.77 -8.42 -0.35
C SER A 182 42.82 -6.91 -0.56
N LEU A 183 43.62 -6.20 0.24
CA LEU A 183 43.94 -4.79 0.01
C LEU A 183 44.55 -4.60 -1.39
N GLY A 184 44.04 -3.63 -2.16
CA GLY A 184 44.44 -3.42 -3.55
C GLY A 184 44.00 -4.52 -4.53
N GLY A 185 43.36 -5.58 -4.04
CA GLY A 185 42.84 -6.68 -4.84
C GLY A 185 41.55 -6.31 -5.57
N LYS A 186 41.26 -7.03 -6.65
CA LYS A 186 40.04 -6.87 -7.45
C LYS A 186 39.11 -8.09 -7.40
N GLN A 187 39.33 -9.00 -6.46
CA GLN A 187 38.47 -10.15 -6.24
C GLN A 187 38.04 -10.24 -4.79
N LEU A 188 36.74 -10.43 -4.64
CA LEU A 188 36.10 -10.86 -3.41
C LEU A 188 35.80 -12.36 -3.51
N THR A 189 36.15 -13.13 -2.49
CA THR A 189 35.85 -14.56 -2.42
C THR A 189 34.96 -14.88 -1.23
N ILE A 190 34.05 -15.83 -1.41
CA ILE A 190 33.20 -16.39 -0.36
C ILE A 190 33.55 -17.87 -0.26
N THR A 191 33.89 -18.30 0.94
CA THR A 191 34.26 -19.68 1.26
C THR A 191 33.28 -20.25 2.26
N ASP A 192 32.83 -21.48 2.02
CA ASP A 192 32.07 -22.25 3.01
C ASP A 192 33.06 -22.82 4.03
N ASP A 193 32.92 -22.45 5.30
CA ASP A 193 33.88 -22.81 6.36
C ASP A 193 33.86 -24.32 6.67
N SER A 194 32.74 -25.00 6.44
CA SER A 194 32.58 -26.42 6.72
C SER A 194 33.32 -27.30 5.69
N THR A 195 33.37 -26.85 4.44
CA THR A 195 34.01 -27.57 3.33
C THR A 195 35.38 -27.00 2.94
N GLY A 196 35.68 -25.76 3.35
CA GLY A 196 36.83 -24.99 2.90
C GLY A 196 36.81 -24.62 1.42
N LYS A 197 35.68 -24.81 0.73
CA LYS A 197 35.55 -24.58 -0.71
C LYS A 197 35.10 -23.16 -1.00
N VAL A 198 35.74 -22.52 -1.98
CA VAL A 198 35.26 -21.25 -2.55
C VAL A 198 33.95 -21.50 -3.26
N ILE A 199 32.88 -20.87 -2.77
CA ILE A 199 31.52 -20.99 -3.31
C ILE A 199 31.17 -19.86 -4.28
N LYS A 200 31.81 -18.70 -4.15
CA LYS A 200 31.64 -17.57 -5.08
C LYS A 200 32.91 -16.73 -5.15
N THR A 201 33.25 -16.29 -6.35
CA THR A 201 34.25 -15.26 -6.60
C THR A 201 33.58 -14.13 -7.37
N THR A 202 33.81 -12.89 -6.95
CA THR A 202 33.23 -11.71 -7.59
C THR A 202 34.34 -10.73 -7.91
N ASP A 203 34.47 -10.41 -9.21
CA ASP A 203 35.36 -9.37 -9.66
C ASP A 203 34.76 -8.00 -9.31
N VAL A 204 35.61 -7.10 -8.85
CA VAL A 204 35.22 -5.75 -8.42
C VAL A 204 36.03 -4.69 -9.17
N ASP A 205 35.43 -3.54 -9.39
CA ASP A 205 36.07 -2.45 -10.12
C ASP A 205 36.76 -1.41 -9.22
N SER A 206 36.48 -1.44 -7.92
CA SER A 206 37.16 -0.64 -6.90
C SER A 206 37.76 -1.53 -5.83
N ALA A 207 39.06 -1.37 -5.59
CA ALA A 207 39.80 -2.18 -4.62
C ALA A 207 39.68 -1.61 -3.19
N PRO A 208 39.70 -2.45 -2.15
CA PRO A 208 39.80 -1.99 -0.77
C PRO A 208 41.12 -1.26 -0.55
N TYR A 209 41.08 -0.21 0.26
CA TYR A 209 42.27 0.55 0.62
C TYR A 209 42.28 0.92 2.10
N LYS A 210 43.45 1.33 2.58
CA LYS A 210 43.63 1.81 3.94
C LYS A 210 43.78 3.33 3.93
N LYS A 211 43.01 4.01 4.77
CA LYS A 211 43.06 5.46 4.96
C LYS A 211 42.95 5.76 6.45
N SER A 212 43.89 6.54 6.99
CA SER A 212 43.91 6.95 8.40
C SER A 212 43.71 5.80 9.40
N GLY A 213 44.33 4.64 9.13
CA GLY A 213 44.22 3.47 10.01
C GLY A 213 42.91 2.68 9.90
N ARG A 214 42.03 3.03 8.96
CA ARG A 214 40.77 2.32 8.66
C ARG A 214 40.82 1.70 7.27
N THR A 215 40.17 0.56 7.14
CA THR A 215 40.02 -0.15 5.87
C THR A 215 38.68 0.23 5.25
N TYR A 216 38.73 0.71 4.01
CA TYR A 216 37.58 1.10 3.22
C TYR A 216 37.29 0.03 2.16
N VAL A 217 36.03 -0.34 2.02
CA VAL A 217 35.57 -1.32 1.01
C VAL A 217 34.45 -0.73 0.16
N PRO A 218 34.30 -1.16 -1.11
CA PRO A 218 33.12 -0.82 -1.89
C PRO A 218 31.89 -1.53 -1.31
N ILE A 219 30.93 -0.74 -0.83
CA ILE A 219 29.83 -1.26 0.00
C ILE A 219 29.00 -2.35 -0.68
N ARG A 220 28.68 -2.16 -1.98
CA ARG A 220 27.79 -3.04 -2.74
C ARG A 220 28.27 -4.48 -2.75
N PHE A 221 29.49 -4.70 -3.23
CA PHE A 221 30.04 -6.05 -3.39
C PHE A 221 30.16 -6.78 -2.05
N PHE A 222 30.48 -6.05 -1.00
CA PHE A 222 30.58 -6.61 0.34
C PHE A 222 29.20 -7.00 0.88
N ALA A 223 28.22 -6.11 0.79
CA ALA A 223 26.85 -6.34 1.25
C ALA A 223 26.16 -7.47 0.46
N GLU A 224 26.26 -7.48 -0.87
CA GLU A 224 25.76 -8.57 -1.72
C GLU A 224 26.46 -9.89 -1.43
N GLY A 225 27.71 -9.84 -0.97
CA GLY A 225 28.46 -10.99 -0.49
C GLY A 225 27.85 -11.65 0.76
N PHE A 226 27.18 -10.87 1.61
CA PHE A 226 26.40 -11.35 2.76
C PHE A 226 24.94 -11.64 2.42
N GLY A 227 24.57 -11.65 1.13
CA GLY A 227 23.20 -11.91 0.70
C GLY A 227 22.25 -10.71 0.79
N LEU A 228 22.77 -9.51 1.07
CA LEU A 228 21.93 -8.31 1.15
C LEU A 228 21.59 -7.77 -0.24
N THR A 229 20.39 -7.20 -0.34
CA THR A 229 19.99 -6.37 -1.47
C THR A 229 20.57 -4.97 -1.29
N VAL A 230 21.11 -4.39 -2.38
CA VAL A 230 21.77 -3.09 -2.34
C VAL A 230 21.17 -2.14 -3.36
N GLN A 231 20.61 -1.05 -2.85
CA GLN A 231 20.00 0.01 -3.64
C GLN A 231 20.62 1.37 -3.31
N TRP A 232 20.39 2.33 -4.19
CA TRP A 232 20.89 3.70 -4.01
C TRP A 232 19.72 4.68 -4.02
N ASP A 233 19.59 5.45 -2.95
CA ASP A 233 18.67 6.56 -2.90
C ASP A 233 19.43 7.86 -3.20
N ASN A 234 19.17 8.42 -4.38
CA ASN A 234 19.86 9.61 -4.82
C ASN A 234 19.35 10.88 -4.11
N SER A 235 18.09 10.90 -3.67
CA SER A 235 17.49 12.09 -3.05
C SER A 235 18.16 12.43 -1.71
N VAL A 236 18.62 11.40 -1.00
CA VAL A 236 19.23 11.49 0.33
C VAL A 236 20.65 10.90 0.39
N GLN A 237 21.27 10.69 -0.78
CA GLN A 237 22.65 10.18 -0.93
C GLN A 237 22.95 8.94 -0.06
N THR A 238 22.01 8.00 0.01
CA THR A 238 22.04 6.86 0.93
C THR A 238 22.23 5.54 0.18
N ALA A 239 23.20 4.73 0.61
CA ALA A 239 23.26 3.32 0.22
C ALA A 239 22.32 2.51 1.11
N VAL A 240 21.29 1.92 0.52
CA VAL A 240 20.25 1.17 1.23
C VAL A 240 20.55 -0.32 1.12
N LEU A 241 20.79 -0.95 2.26
CA LEU A 241 21.09 -2.37 2.41
C LEU A 241 19.97 -3.04 3.19
N TYR A 242 19.47 -4.18 2.73
CA TYR A 242 18.56 -4.98 3.53
C TYR A 242 18.65 -6.46 3.20
N ASP A 243 18.43 -7.29 4.21
CA ASP A 243 18.26 -8.73 4.05
C ASP A 243 16.83 -9.01 3.60
N ARG A 244 16.67 -9.21 2.30
CA ARG A 244 15.36 -9.36 1.65
C ARG A 244 14.64 -10.63 2.13
N ASP A 245 15.38 -11.74 2.25
CA ASP A 245 14.82 -13.02 2.66
C ASP A 245 14.43 -13.00 4.14
N ALA A 246 15.25 -12.38 5.00
CA ALA A 246 14.91 -12.21 6.41
C ALA A 246 13.69 -11.30 6.63
N LEU A 247 13.55 -10.22 5.84
CA LEU A 247 12.37 -9.35 5.89
C LEU A 247 11.10 -10.11 5.49
N ILE A 248 11.15 -10.86 4.39
CA ILE A 248 10.04 -11.72 3.95
C ILE A 248 9.67 -12.72 5.04
N ALA A 249 10.67 -13.39 5.63
CA ALA A 249 10.45 -14.38 6.69
C ALA A 249 9.86 -13.79 7.97
N ASP A 250 10.29 -12.58 8.38
CA ASP A 250 9.72 -11.87 9.53
C ASP A 250 8.24 -11.55 9.29
N ILE A 251 7.90 -11.01 8.12
CA ILE A 251 6.52 -10.72 7.73
C ILE A 251 5.70 -12.02 7.72
N ASP A 252 6.19 -13.07 7.05
CA ASP A 252 5.50 -14.35 6.91
C ASP A 252 5.24 -15.06 8.23
N SER A 253 6.08 -14.82 9.24
CA SER A 253 5.91 -15.39 10.58
C SER A 253 4.60 -14.97 11.26
N ARG A 254 3.96 -13.89 10.78
CA ARG A 254 2.70 -13.34 11.29
C ARG A 254 1.46 -13.74 10.48
N PHE A 255 1.67 -14.36 9.31
CA PHE A 255 0.63 -14.68 8.34
C PHE A 255 0.65 -16.16 7.93
N THR A 256 0.99 -17.07 8.85
CA THR A 256 1.11 -18.49 8.55
C THR A 256 -0.21 -19.10 8.06
N VAL A 257 -1.35 -18.63 8.57
CA VAL A 257 -2.68 -19.09 8.13
C VAL A 257 -2.99 -18.64 6.71
N LEU A 258 -2.74 -17.36 6.40
CA LEU A 258 -2.92 -16.80 5.06
C LEU A 258 -2.00 -17.48 4.05
N ASN A 259 -0.74 -17.69 4.39
CA ASN A 259 0.23 -18.38 3.54
C ASN A 259 -0.22 -19.83 3.23
N GLN A 260 -0.78 -20.55 4.20
CA GLN A 260 -1.37 -21.87 3.94
C GLN A 260 -2.59 -21.78 3.02
N TRP A 261 -3.46 -20.80 3.21
CA TRP A 261 -4.64 -20.59 2.37
C TRP A 261 -4.29 -20.17 0.94
N LEU A 262 -3.28 -19.33 0.76
CA LEU A 262 -2.72 -18.94 -0.55
C LEU A 262 -2.16 -20.15 -1.29
N LYS A 263 -1.37 -20.98 -0.60
CA LYS A 263 -0.81 -22.22 -1.18
C LYS A 263 -1.88 -23.21 -1.61
N ALA A 264 -3.05 -23.19 -0.98
CA ALA A 264 -4.19 -24.04 -1.34
C ALA A 264 -5.02 -23.48 -2.52
N GLN A 265 -4.71 -22.29 -3.03
CA GLN A 265 -5.39 -21.73 -4.20
C GLN A 265 -5.09 -22.54 -5.47
N PRO A 266 -6.04 -22.63 -6.41
CA PRO A 266 -5.81 -23.34 -7.66
C PRO A 266 -4.69 -22.71 -8.52
N SER A 267 -3.65 -23.48 -8.86
CA SER A 267 -2.53 -23.04 -9.72
C SER A 267 -2.94 -22.73 -11.16
N TYR A 268 -2.39 -21.66 -11.75
CA TYR A 268 -2.61 -21.25 -13.15
C TYR A 268 -2.04 -22.17 -14.23
N GLY A 269 -1.15 -23.09 -13.86
CA GLY A 269 -0.38 -23.83 -14.83
C GLY A 269 0.73 -22.97 -15.45
N GLN A 270 1.88 -23.59 -15.73
CA GLN A 270 3.13 -22.87 -16.03
C GLN A 270 3.15 -22.09 -17.36
N ASN A 271 2.17 -22.30 -18.25
CA ASN A 271 2.18 -21.76 -19.62
C ASN A 271 1.05 -20.77 -19.92
N ALA A 272 0.20 -20.45 -18.94
CA ALA A 272 -0.90 -19.52 -19.14
C ALA A 272 -0.36 -18.12 -19.44
N LYS A 273 -0.89 -17.47 -20.48
CA LYS A 273 -0.53 -16.10 -20.85
C LYS A 273 -1.41 -15.06 -20.14
N ALA A 274 -2.63 -15.43 -19.78
CA ALA A 274 -3.58 -14.53 -19.13
C ALA A 274 -4.55 -15.30 -18.23
N LEU A 275 -5.28 -14.57 -17.40
CA LEU A 275 -6.49 -15.02 -16.75
C LEU A 275 -7.71 -14.71 -17.63
N GLN A 276 -8.55 -15.70 -17.88
CA GLN A 276 -9.90 -15.48 -18.37
C GLN A 276 -10.88 -15.47 -17.20
N SER A 277 -11.64 -14.39 -17.06
CA SER A 277 -12.66 -14.21 -16.02
C SER A 277 -14.03 -13.96 -16.64
N THR A 278 -15.05 -14.57 -16.06
CA THR A 278 -16.46 -14.24 -16.31
C THR A 278 -17.08 -13.77 -15.01
N VAL A 279 -17.74 -12.61 -15.03
CA VAL A 279 -18.49 -12.06 -13.90
C VAL A 279 -19.94 -11.90 -14.32
N ASP A 280 -20.83 -12.71 -13.73
CA ASP A 280 -22.27 -12.59 -13.90
C ASP A 280 -22.84 -11.78 -12.72
N ILE A 281 -23.57 -10.71 -13.03
CA ILE A 281 -24.16 -9.79 -12.07
C ILE A 281 -25.68 -9.80 -12.28
N SER A 282 -26.42 -10.01 -11.20
CA SER A 282 -27.87 -9.78 -11.16
C SER A 282 -28.18 -8.80 -10.05
N ALA A 283 -29.02 -7.81 -10.33
CA ALA A 283 -29.38 -6.76 -9.40
C ALA A 283 -30.89 -6.64 -9.29
N ALA A 284 -31.37 -6.45 -8.06
CA ALA A 284 -32.75 -6.11 -7.76
C ALA A 284 -32.75 -4.80 -6.98
N TYR A 285 -33.33 -3.75 -7.56
CA TYR A 285 -33.48 -2.43 -6.97
C TYR A 285 -34.93 -2.23 -6.56
N THR A 286 -35.22 -2.17 -5.27
CA THR A 286 -36.57 -2.00 -4.73
C THR A 286 -36.73 -0.61 -4.16
N VAL A 287 -37.64 0.18 -4.71
CA VAL A 287 -38.02 1.49 -4.18
C VAL A 287 -39.23 1.30 -3.27
N PHE A 288 -39.12 1.81 -2.04
CA PHE A 288 -40.19 1.68 -1.06
C PHE A 288 -41.27 2.73 -1.29
N ASN A 289 -42.53 2.32 -1.18
CA ASN A 289 -43.65 3.24 -1.27
C ASN A 289 -44.79 2.81 -0.35
N THR A 290 -45.04 3.60 0.69
CA THR A 290 -46.03 3.31 1.72
C THR A 290 -47.48 3.45 1.25
N ILE A 291 -47.72 4.03 0.07
CA ILE A 291 -49.06 4.25 -0.49
C ILE A 291 -49.36 3.22 -1.57
N SER A 292 -48.48 3.07 -2.56
CA SER A 292 -48.70 2.19 -3.72
C SER A 292 -48.12 0.79 -3.57
N GLY A 293 -47.38 0.52 -2.50
CA GLY A 293 -46.56 -0.67 -2.35
C GLY A 293 -45.22 -0.55 -3.07
N ASP A 294 -44.26 -1.33 -2.60
CA ASP A 294 -42.88 -1.31 -3.10
C ASP A 294 -42.80 -1.79 -4.56
N THR A 295 -41.87 -1.20 -5.32
CA THR A 295 -41.63 -1.57 -6.72
C THR A 295 -40.20 -2.05 -6.89
N THR A 296 -40.03 -3.24 -7.48
CA THR A 296 -38.70 -3.81 -7.77
C THR A 296 -38.39 -3.75 -9.27
N TYR A 297 -37.21 -3.24 -9.59
CA TYR A 297 -36.62 -3.18 -10.93
C TYR A 297 -35.43 -4.11 -11.00
N ASN A 298 -35.34 -4.93 -12.06
CA ASN A 298 -34.24 -5.85 -12.23
C ASN A 298 -33.21 -5.33 -13.24
N ALA A 299 -31.95 -5.66 -13.00
CA ALA A 299 -30.88 -5.42 -13.95
C ALA A 299 -29.92 -6.60 -13.95
N SER A 300 -29.19 -6.76 -15.04
CA SER A 300 -28.14 -7.76 -15.13
C SER A 300 -26.96 -7.26 -15.95
N ALA A 301 -25.78 -7.79 -15.66
CA ALA A 301 -24.60 -7.58 -16.48
C ALA A 301 -23.76 -8.84 -16.52
N LYS A 302 -23.08 -9.06 -17.63
CA LYS A 302 -22.08 -10.11 -17.80
C LYS A 302 -20.79 -9.48 -18.31
N ILE A 303 -19.71 -9.71 -17.58
CA ILE A 303 -18.37 -9.26 -17.94
C ILE A 303 -17.57 -10.49 -18.33
N ASN A 304 -16.94 -10.46 -19.50
CA ASN A 304 -15.91 -11.43 -19.88
C ASN A 304 -14.60 -10.67 -20.05
N ALA A 305 -13.57 -11.04 -19.31
CA ALA A 305 -12.30 -10.36 -19.30
C ALA A 305 -11.13 -11.33 -19.54
N LEU A 306 -10.12 -10.83 -20.25
CA LEU A 306 -8.76 -11.37 -20.28
C LEU A 306 -7.86 -10.38 -19.57
N THR A 307 -7.03 -10.87 -18.64
CA THR A 307 -6.13 -10.02 -17.84
C THR A 307 -4.76 -10.67 -17.72
N ASP A 308 -3.71 -9.91 -17.98
CA ASP A 308 -2.32 -10.29 -17.72
C ASP A 308 -1.59 -9.13 -17.01
N GLU A 309 -0.26 -9.20 -16.96
CA GLU A 309 0.58 -8.15 -16.38
C GLU A 309 0.62 -6.86 -17.22
N ASN A 310 0.25 -6.92 -18.50
CA ASN A 310 0.36 -5.79 -19.43
C ASN A 310 -0.96 -5.04 -19.60
N GLY A 311 -2.10 -5.67 -19.29
CA GLY A 311 -3.40 -4.99 -19.28
C GLY A 311 -4.63 -5.89 -19.24
N ILE A 312 -5.76 -5.28 -19.58
CA ILE A 312 -7.09 -5.90 -19.53
C ILE A 312 -7.76 -5.74 -20.89
N GLU A 313 -8.39 -6.80 -21.36
CA GLU A 313 -9.40 -6.77 -22.42
C GLU A 313 -10.72 -7.26 -21.83
N ALA A 314 -11.78 -6.45 -21.85
CA ALA A 314 -13.08 -6.84 -21.32
C ALA A 314 -14.23 -6.52 -22.27
N THR A 315 -15.23 -7.40 -22.28
CA THR A 315 -16.54 -7.17 -22.91
C THR A 315 -17.62 -7.26 -21.85
N ILE A 316 -18.43 -6.21 -21.74
CA ILE A 316 -19.54 -6.09 -20.81
C ILE A 316 -20.83 -6.07 -21.63
N SER A 317 -21.72 -7.00 -21.33
CA SER A 317 -23.10 -7.00 -21.81
C SER A 317 -24.03 -6.69 -20.65
N ALA A 318 -24.91 -5.69 -20.76
CA ALA A 318 -25.81 -5.31 -19.67
C ALA A 318 -27.26 -5.08 -20.13
N ASP A 319 -28.20 -5.53 -19.30
CA ASP A 319 -29.61 -5.18 -19.36
C ASP A 319 -29.95 -4.28 -18.16
N LEU A 320 -30.11 -2.99 -18.46
CA LEU A 320 -30.49 -1.95 -17.51
C LEU A 320 -31.87 -1.36 -17.85
N GLY A 321 -32.66 -2.05 -18.69
CA GLY A 321 -33.87 -1.50 -19.29
C GLY A 321 -35.02 -1.26 -18.31
N GLU A 322 -35.10 -2.06 -17.24
CA GLU A 322 -36.12 -1.88 -16.20
C GLU A 322 -35.76 -0.76 -15.22
N LEU A 323 -34.48 -0.41 -15.09
CA LEU A 323 -34.06 0.60 -14.10
C LEU A 323 -34.68 1.96 -14.43
N PRO A 324 -35.26 2.64 -13.41
CA PRO A 324 -35.87 3.94 -13.61
C PRO A 324 -34.79 4.98 -13.88
N GLN A 325 -35.17 6.06 -14.57
CA GLN A 325 -34.22 7.08 -15.02
C GLN A 325 -33.45 7.74 -13.86
N ASN A 326 -34.10 7.93 -12.70
CA ASN A 326 -33.49 8.48 -11.50
C ASN A 326 -32.47 7.54 -10.81
N PHE A 327 -32.37 6.27 -11.23
CA PHE A 327 -31.28 5.40 -10.82
C PHE A 327 -29.92 5.88 -11.35
N PHE A 328 -29.91 6.66 -12.44
CA PHE A 328 -28.73 7.25 -13.06
C PHE A 328 -28.71 8.76 -12.77
N PRO A 329 -28.25 9.21 -11.59
CA PRO A 329 -28.29 10.61 -11.22
C PRO A 329 -27.43 11.47 -12.16
N ARG A 330 -27.91 12.68 -12.47
CA ARG A 330 -27.12 13.74 -13.11
C ARG A 330 -26.44 14.57 -12.03
N TYR A 331 -25.13 14.46 -11.93
CA TYR A 331 -24.32 15.29 -11.03
C TYR A 331 -23.95 16.61 -11.72
N GLY A 332 -24.32 17.75 -11.14
CA GLY A 332 -24.18 19.05 -11.79
C GLY A 332 -22.77 19.64 -11.82
N TYR A 333 -21.84 19.13 -11.01
CA TYR A 333 -20.54 19.78 -10.76
C TYR A 333 -19.30 18.89 -10.94
N ASP A 334 -19.44 17.59 -11.19
CA ASP A 334 -18.31 16.66 -11.37
C ASP A 334 -18.12 16.32 -12.87
N SER A 335 -16.91 16.54 -13.38
CA SER A 335 -16.53 16.32 -14.78
C SER A 335 -15.86 14.97 -15.04
N SER A 336 -15.87 14.06 -14.06
CA SER A 336 -15.33 12.71 -14.19
C SER A 336 -16.01 11.93 -15.32
N ILE A 337 -15.26 10.96 -15.86
CA ILE A 337 -15.82 10.04 -16.87
C ILE A 337 -17.00 9.24 -16.31
N GLU A 338 -17.02 8.96 -15.01
CA GLU A 338 -18.10 8.22 -14.35
C GLU A 338 -19.42 8.99 -14.39
N THR A 339 -19.42 10.26 -13.99
CA THR A 339 -20.63 11.10 -14.01
C THR A 339 -21.14 11.33 -15.43
N ALA A 340 -20.24 11.47 -16.38
CA ALA A 340 -20.57 11.57 -17.80
C ALA A 340 -21.24 10.30 -18.35
N VAL A 341 -20.79 9.11 -17.91
CA VAL A 341 -21.44 7.83 -18.27
C VAL A 341 -22.83 7.74 -17.62
N TYR A 342 -23.00 8.15 -16.36
CA TYR A 342 -24.33 8.18 -15.73
C TYR A 342 -25.28 9.13 -16.46
N ALA A 343 -24.83 10.32 -16.84
CA ALA A 343 -25.62 11.27 -17.63
C ALA A 343 -26.03 10.68 -18.99
N ALA A 344 -25.10 10.01 -19.69
CA ALA A 344 -25.42 9.33 -20.94
C ALA A 344 -26.48 8.22 -20.73
N LEU A 345 -26.35 7.39 -19.69
CA LEU A 345 -27.31 6.33 -19.36
C LEU A 345 -28.69 6.88 -18.96
N HIS A 346 -28.71 8.00 -18.24
CA HIS A 346 -29.92 8.71 -17.86
C HIS A 346 -30.73 9.14 -19.10
N ASP A 347 -30.05 9.59 -20.15
CA ASP A 347 -30.69 10.09 -21.38
C ASP A 347 -31.06 8.99 -22.39
N LEU A 348 -30.56 7.77 -22.21
CA LEU A 348 -30.92 6.64 -23.04
C LEU A 348 -32.38 6.22 -22.84
N SER A 349 -33.00 5.72 -23.91
CA SER A 349 -34.30 5.06 -23.81
C SER A 349 -34.16 3.74 -23.04
N ALA A 350 -35.25 3.27 -22.43
CA ALA A 350 -35.28 1.96 -21.78
C ALA A 350 -34.90 0.81 -22.75
N ALA A 351 -35.24 0.95 -24.03
CA ALA A 351 -34.88 -0.02 -25.07
C ALA A 351 -33.37 -0.03 -25.35
N ASP A 352 -32.73 1.14 -25.39
CA ASP A 352 -31.28 1.26 -25.60
C ASP A 352 -30.49 0.78 -24.38
N ARG A 353 -31.03 0.98 -23.17
CA ARG A 353 -30.46 0.44 -21.91
C ARG A 353 -30.54 -1.09 -21.80
N LYS A 354 -31.42 -1.74 -22.54
CA LYS A 354 -31.68 -3.19 -22.44
C LYS A 354 -30.57 -4.07 -23.01
N ASN A 355 -29.81 -3.56 -24.00
CA ASN A 355 -28.81 -4.35 -24.73
C ASN A 355 -27.48 -3.62 -24.83
N LEU A 356 -27.02 -3.06 -23.72
CA LEU A 356 -25.75 -2.32 -23.69
C LEU A 356 -24.58 -3.28 -23.90
N GLN A 357 -23.68 -2.91 -24.81
CA GLN A 357 -22.45 -3.62 -25.11
C GLN A 357 -21.29 -2.64 -24.98
N VAL A 358 -20.37 -2.92 -24.06
CA VAL A 358 -19.19 -2.11 -23.81
C VAL A 358 -17.96 -2.99 -23.99
N GLN A 359 -17.00 -2.52 -24.78
CA GLN A 359 -15.67 -3.11 -24.82
C GLN A 359 -14.70 -2.17 -24.12
N LEU A 360 -13.83 -2.73 -23.28
CA LEU A 360 -12.80 -2.02 -22.54
C LEU A 360 -11.43 -2.61 -22.84
N ARG A 361 -10.43 -1.75 -23.00
CA ARG A 361 -9.03 -2.13 -23.15
C ARG A 361 -8.15 -1.22 -22.30
N THR A 362 -7.22 -1.78 -21.54
CA THR A 362 -6.28 -1.01 -20.71
C THR A 362 -4.84 -1.41 -21.02
N THR A 363 -3.90 -0.50 -20.74
CA THR A 363 -2.45 -0.75 -20.80
C THR A 363 -1.80 -0.26 -19.51
N ASP A 364 -0.81 -1.01 -19.04
CA ASP A 364 0.11 -0.69 -17.95
C ASP A 364 0.91 0.61 -18.15
N THR A 365 1.17 1.03 -19.39
CA THR A 365 2.28 1.94 -19.68
C THR A 365 1.93 3.43 -19.53
N TYR A 366 0.64 3.82 -19.58
CA TYR A 366 0.28 5.24 -19.83
C TYR A 366 -1.00 5.76 -19.16
N GLY A 367 -1.52 5.13 -18.10
CA GLY A 367 -2.62 5.69 -17.30
C GLY A 367 -3.87 6.08 -18.12
N HIS A 368 -4.22 5.27 -19.11
CA HIS A 368 -5.41 5.50 -19.94
C HIS A 368 -6.08 4.17 -20.29
N PHE A 369 -7.37 4.25 -20.63
CA PHE A 369 -8.12 3.12 -21.16
C PHE A 369 -8.91 3.50 -22.40
N TYR A 370 -9.29 2.49 -23.16
CA TYR A 370 -10.15 2.61 -24.33
C TYR A 370 -11.52 2.00 -24.03
N LEU A 371 -12.58 2.73 -24.38
CA LEU A 371 -13.97 2.32 -24.24
C LEU A 371 -14.65 2.37 -25.59
N HIS A 372 -15.33 1.29 -25.99
CA HIS A 372 -16.16 1.27 -27.18
C HIS A 372 -17.59 0.88 -26.83
N CYS A 373 -18.49 1.87 -26.96
CA CYS A 373 -19.93 1.70 -26.78
C CYS A 373 -20.68 2.80 -27.56
N PRO A 374 -21.24 2.51 -28.74
CA PRO A 374 -21.98 3.50 -29.52
C PRO A 374 -23.19 4.12 -28.79
N ALA A 375 -23.84 3.34 -27.91
CA ALA A 375 -24.96 3.82 -27.11
C ALA A 375 -24.53 4.95 -26.15
N LEU A 376 -23.30 4.92 -25.65
CA LEU A 376 -22.76 5.96 -24.76
C LEU A 376 -22.19 7.18 -25.52
N SER A 377 -22.59 7.41 -26.77
CA SER A 377 -22.19 8.61 -27.52
C SER A 377 -22.59 9.94 -26.85
N GLY A 378 -23.57 9.91 -25.94
CA GLY A 378 -23.99 11.03 -25.11
C GLY A 378 -23.00 11.43 -24.00
N VAL A 379 -21.89 10.70 -23.82
CA VAL A 379 -20.91 10.95 -22.73
C VAL A 379 -20.33 12.38 -22.76
N PHE A 380 -20.33 13.06 -23.91
CA PHE A 380 -19.85 14.44 -24.04
C PHE A 380 -20.95 15.50 -23.90
N ALA A 381 -22.23 15.12 -23.69
CA ALA A 381 -23.37 16.03 -23.86
C ALA A 381 -23.33 17.25 -22.93
N ASP A 382 -22.82 17.07 -21.71
CA ASP A 382 -22.70 18.16 -20.73
C ASP A 382 -21.49 19.09 -21.01
N TRP A 383 -20.79 18.92 -22.15
CA TRP A 383 -19.66 19.76 -22.60
C TRP A 383 -20.04 20.73 -23.75
N ALA A 384 -21.32 20.83 -24.09
CA ALA A 384 -21.80 21.57 -25.27
C ALA A 384 -21.38 23.03 -25.35
N GLU A 385 -21.15 23.67 -24.20
CA GLU A 385 -20.72 25.07 -24.14
C GLU A 385 -19.21 25.27 -24.38
N PHE A 386 -18.40 24.21 -24.25
CA PHE A 386 -16.93 24.29 -24.24
C PHE A 386 -16.26 23.51 -25.37
N ASP A 387 -16.96 22.55 -26.00
CA ASP A 387 -16.40 21.71 -27.05
C ASP A 387 -16.98 22.03 -28.44
N THR A 388 -16.23 22.83 -29.20
CA THR A 388 -16.57 23.18 -30.60
C THR A 388 -16.63 21.98 -31.55
N LYS A 389 -16.08 20.82 -31.15
CA LYS A 389 -16.10 19.55 -31.90
C LYS A 389 -17.07 18.53 -31.31
N LEU A 390 -17.92 18.92 -30.35
CA LEU A 390 -18.83 18.02 -29.65
C LEU A 390 -19.63 17.14 -30.62
N ASN A 391 -20.30 17.77 -31.60
CA ASN A 391 -21.14 17.05 -32.55
C ASN A 391 -20.34 16.03 -33.39
N ASP A 392 -19.11 16.35 -33.77
CA ASP A 392 -18.24 15.45 -34.52
C ASP A 392 -17.78 14.26 -33.65
N ARG A 393 -17.44 14.52 -32.39
CA ARG A 393 -17.06 13.49 -31.41
C ARG A 393 -18.23 12.54 -31.12
N MET A 394 -19.42 13.08 -30.83
CA MET A 394 -20.64 12.30 -30.62
C MET A 394 -21.00 11.48 -31.87
N THR A 395 -20.92 12.07 -33.06
CA THR A 395 -21.19 11.37 -34.32
C THR A 395 -20.16 10.25 -34.57
N ALA A 396 -18.89 10.49 -34.28
CA ALA A 396 -17.86 9.46 -34.37
C ALA A 396 -18.14 8.29 -33.42
N MET A 397 -18.51 8.57 -32.16
CA MET A 397 -18.88 7.54 -31.18
C MET A 397 -20.11 6.72 -31.64
N LYS A 398 -21.17 7.39 -32.13
CA LYS A 398 -22.35 6.70 -32.71
C LYS A 398 -21.97 5.76 -33.86
N ASN A 399 -20.93 6.12 -34.62
CA ASN A 399 -20.41 5.34 -35.73
C ASN A 399 -19.33 4.33 -35.32
N GLY A 400 -19.17 4.02 -34.02
CA GLY A 400 -18.27 2.97 -33.53
C GLY A 400 -16.82 3.42 -33.31
N ALA A 401 -16.57 4.70 -33.05
CA ALA A 401 -15.26 5.12 -32.56
C ALA A 401 -14.99 4.61 -31.14
N TRP A 402 -13.71 4.40 -30.83
CA TRP A 402 -13.23 4.16 -29.48
C TRP A 402 -13.04 5.49 -28.75
N LEU A 403 -13.51 5.58 -27.52
CA LEU A 403 -13.19 6.65 -26.59
C LEU A 403 -11.88 6.32 -25.87
N LYS A 404 -10.88 7.19 -25.95
CA LYS A 404 -9.65 7.09 -25.17
C LYS A 404 -9.76 8.01 -23.96
N VAL A 405 -9.72 7.46 -22.76
CA VAL A 405 -9.86 8.20 -21.51
C VAL A 405 -8.52 8.25 -20.79
N TYR A 406 -7.99 9.46 -20.61
CA TYR A 406 -6.82 9.70 -19.76
C TYR A 406 -7.28 9.87 -18.32
N THR A 407 -6.65 9.14 -17.40
CA THR A 407 -6.98 9.20 -15.99
C THR A 407 -5.69 9.53 -15.24
N MET A 408 -5.50 10.79 -14.84
CA MET A 408 -4.35 11.19 -14.02
C MET A 408 -4.37 10.48 -12.65
N ASP A 409 -5.56 10.24 -12.09
CA ASP A 409 -5.76 9.59 -10.77
C ASP A 409 -5.50 8.09 -10.74
N THR A 410 -5.51 7.40 -11.89
CA THR A 410 -5.42 5.94 -11.90
C THR A 410 -4.00 5.41 -12.09
N GLN A 411 -3.00 6.30 -12.24
CA GLN A 411 -1.59 5.91 -12.41
C GLN A 411 -1.04 5.10 -11.22
N ARG A 412 -1.59 5.27 -10.00
CA ARG A 412 -1.23 4.42 -8.85
C ARG A 412 -2.27 3.31 -8.59
N GLY A 413 -3.55 3.63 -8.43
CA GLY A 413 -4.54 2.66 -7.94
C GLY A 413 -5.00 1.58 -8.93
N SER A 414 -4.98 1.84 -10.24
CA SER A 414 -5.52 0.89 -11.24
C SER A 414 -4.48 -0.08 -11.81
N ASN A 415 -3.20 0.23 -11.69
CA ASN A 415 -2.10 -0.64 -12.12
C ASN A 415 -1.74 -1.66 -11.03
N ASP A 416 -1.87 -1.27 -9.77
CA ASP A 416 -1.58 -2.14 -8.62
C ASP A 416 -2.50 -3.36 -8.54
N SER A 417 -3.81 -3.19 -8.75
CA SER A 417 -4.76 -4.27 -8.48
C SER A 417 -4.66 -5.41 -9.50
N PRO A 418 -4.70 -5.18 -10.83
CA PRO A 418 -4.61 -6.24 -11.83
C PRO A 418 -3.26 -6.94 -11.82
N GLU A 419 -2.15 -6.21 -11.65
CA GLU A 419 -0.81 -6.79 -11.52
C GLU A 419 -0.72 -7.70 -10.29
N ARG A 420 -1.13 -7.24 -9.10
CA ARG A 420 -1.09 -8.02 -7.85
C ARG A 420 -1.94 -9.29 -7.93
N TRP A 421 -3.14 -9.18 -8.50
CA TRP A 421 -3.98 -10.36 -8.76
C TRP A 421 -3.37 -11.27 -9.82
N SER A 422 -2.75 -10.72 -10.86
CA SER A 422 -2.06 -11.52 -11.88
C SER A 422 -0.84 -12.23 -11.31
N GLU A 423 -0.07 -11.63 -10.41
CA GLU A 423 1.11 -12.23 -9.79
C GLU A 423 0.74 -13.35 -8.82
N LEU A 424 -0.25 -13.11 -7.95
CA LEU A 424 -0.82 -14.13 -7.07
C LEU A 424 -1.41 -15.28 -7.88
N ALA A 425 -2.14 -14.95 -8.95
CA ALA A 425 -2.83 -15.95 -9.73
C ALA A 425 -1.88 -16.73 -10.66
N GLN A 426 -0.87 -16.07 -11.25
CA GLN A 426 0.23 -16.72 -11.99
C GLN A 426 1.19 -17.50 -11.08
N GLY A 427 1.04 -17.42 -9.75
CA GLY A 427 1.91 -18.09 -8.79
C GLY A 427 3.34 -17.53 -8.79
N LYS A 428 3.51 -16.24 -9.13
CA LYS A 428 4.77 -15.51 -9.03
C LYS A 428 5.08 -15.06 -7.60
N VAL A 429 4.05 -14.99 -6.77
CA VAL A 429 4.12 -14.72 -5.33
C VAL A 429 3.53 -15.91 -4.58
N HIS A 430 4.28 -16.43 -3.61
CA HIS A 430 3.95 -17.63 -2.86
C HIS A 430 3.54 -17.34 -1.42
N THR A 431 3.93 -16.17 -0.89
CA THR A 431 3.63 -15.75 0.47
C THR A 431 3.22 -14.29 0.58
N ILE A 432 2.60 -13.93 1.69
CA ILE A 432 2.24 -12.55 2.03
C ILE A 432 3.50 -11.67 2.16
N GLY A 433 4.56 -12.19 2.77
CA GLY A 433 5.84 -11.51 2.88
C GLY A 433 6.48 -11.18 1.54
N GLU A 434 6.48 -12.13 0.60
CA GLU A 434 6.93 -11.87 -0.77
C GLU A 434 6.11 -10.77 -1.43
N SER A 435 4.78 -10.82 -1.30
CA SER A 435 3.88 -9.81 -1.89
C SER A 435 4.17 -8.40 -1.37
N ILE A 436 4.28 -8.26 -0.04
CA ILE A 436 4.51 -6.96 0.60
C ILE A 436 5.86 -6.40 0.16
N VAL A 437 6.94 -7.20 0.24
CA VAL A 437 8.28 -6.73 -0.10
C VAL A 437 8.39 -6.34 -1.58
N ILE A 438 7.81 -7.13 -2.50
CA ILE A 438 7.80 -6.78 -3.93
C ILE A 438 7.09 -5.45 -4.17
N ASN A 439 5.95 -5.21 -3.51
CA ASN A 439 5.22 -3.95 -3.67
C ASN A 439 6.02 -2.77 -3.11
N SER A 440 6.62 -2.92 -1.93
CA SER A 440 7.48 -1.87 -1.37
C SER A 440 8.68 -1.56 -2.27
N GLU A 441 9.26 -2.57 -2.92
CA GLU A 441 10.36 -2.39 -3.90
C GLU A 441 9.89 -1.67 -5.17
N LYS A 442 8.69 -1.96 -5.67
CA LYS A 442 8.08 -1.26 -6.81
C LYS A 442 7.82 0.21 -6.47
N ASP A 443 7.22 0.49 -5.32
CA ASP A 443 6.92 1.85 -4.87
C ASP A 443 8.20 2.67 -4.63
N ALA A 444 9.25 2.03 -4.12
CA ALA A 444 10.55 2.64 -3.90
C ALA A 444 11.20 3.13 -5.21
N ALA A 445 10.90 2.50 -6.36
CA ALA A 445 11.41 2.95 -7.65
C ALA A 445 10.88 4.36 -8.03
N GLY A 446 9.70 4.75 -7.52
CA GLY A 446 9.11 6.07 -7.74
C GLY A 446 9.28 7.04 -6.57
N THR A 447 9.49 6.57 -5.35
CA THR A 447 9.46 7.38 -4.12
C THR A 447 10.78 7.47 -3.36
N GLY A 448 11.75 6.61 -3.67
CA GLY A 448 13.05 6.54 -2.98
C GLY A 448 13.25 5.22 -2.25
N TRP A 449 14.46 4.66 -2.35
CA TRP A 449 14.81 3.35 -1.78
C TRP A 449 14.95 3.35 -0.27
N SER A 450 15.25 4.49 0.35
CA SER A 450 15.39 4.59 1.81
C SER A 450 14.07 4.29 2.56
N GLY A 451 12.94 4.31 1.82
CA GLY A 451 11.62 3.96 2.29
C GLY A 451 11.25 2.47 2.22
N VAL A 452 12.03 1.62 1.54
CA VAL A 452 11.55 0.27 1.21
C VAL A 452 11.26 -0.61 2.44
N TYR A 453 12.18 -0.64 3.40
CA TYR A 453 12.10 -1.54 4.55
C TYR A 453 10.93 -1.17 5.47
N ALA A 454 10.76 0.13 5.66
CA ALA A 454 9.82 0.65 6.62
C ALA A 454 8.38 0.74 6.06
N HIS A 455 8.20 0.93 4.74
CA HIS A 455 6.91 0.72 4.08
C HIS A 455 6.47 -0.75 4.20
N ALA A 456 7.38 -1.71 3.97
CA ALA A 456 7.05 -3.13 4.10
C ALA A 456 6.57 -3.50 5.52
N LEU A 457 7.19 -2.93 6.56
CA LEU A 457 6.77 -3.15 7.94
C LEU A 457 5.47 -2.43 8.30
N GLN A 458 5.18 -1.28 7.69
CA GLN A 458 3.89 -0.61 7.83
C GLN A 458 2.78 -1.44 7.19
N ASP A 459 2.95 -1.88 5.94
CA ASP A 459 2.01 -2.74 5.23
C ASP A 459 1.76 -4.05 6.00
N ARG A 460 2.81 -4.62 6.60
CA ARG A 460 2.71 -5.78 7.50
C ARG A 460 1.78 -5.47 8.68
N ARG A 461 1.93 -4.34 9.36
CA ARG A 461 1.09 -3.97 10.51
C ARG A 461 -0.35 -3.75 10.11
N ASP A 462 -0.58 -2.99 9.05
CA ASP A 462 -1.92 -2.68 8.55
C ASP A 462 -2.67 -3.97 8.16
N LEU A 463 -1.98 -4.92 7.55
CA LEU A 463 -2.56 -6.22 7.23
C LEU A 463 -2.75 -7.11 8.47
N GLU A 464 -1.88 -7.04 9.48
CA GLU A 464 -1.98 -7.83 10.71
C GLU A 464 -3.28 -7.53 11.47
N GLU A 465 -3.80 -6.30 11.41
CA GLU A 465 -5.07 -5.90 12.03
C GLU A 465 -6.30 -6.61 11.45
N SER A 466 -6.23 -7.06 10.19
CA SER A 466 -7.35 -7.69 9.48
C SER A 466 -7.14 -9.17 9.17
N ALA A 467 -5.88 -9.61 9.14
CA ALA A 467 -5.50 -10.94 8.68
C ALA A 467 -4.31 -11.56 9.43
N GLY A 468 -3.86 -10.98 10.54
CA GLY A 468 -2.82 -11.57 11.37
C GLY A 468 -3.23 -12.89 12.01
N ASP A 469 -2.26 -13.78 12.24
CA ASP A 469 -2.51 -15.11 12.82
C ASP A 469 -3.24 -15.07 14.17
N THR A 470 -3.07 -13.98 14.94
CA THR A 470 -3.69 -13.77 16.25
C THR A 470 -5.21 -13.58 16.19
N LEU A 471 -5.77 -13.24 15.03
CA LEU A 471 -7.21 -13.05 14.84
C LEU A 471 -7.97 -14.37 14.68
N PHE A 472 -7.28 -15.45 14.31
CA PHE A 472 -7.94 -16.68 13.90
C PHE A 472 -8.24 -17.62 15.07
N THR A 473 -9.46 -18.12 15.08
CA THR A 473 -9.86 -19.31 15.84
C THR A 473 -9.90 -20.52 14.90
N ARG A 474 -9.34 -21.65 15.33
CA ARG A 474 -9.18 -22.84 14.48
C ARG A 474 -10.19 -23.94 14.81
N SER A 475 -10.80 -24.51 13.77
CA SER A 475 -11.57 -25.76 13.82
C SER A 475 -11.21 -26.66 12.63
N GLY A 476 -10.37 -27.67 12.87
CA GLY A 476 -9.85 -28.54 11.81
C GLY A 476 -8.94 -27.77 10.84
N THR A 477 -9.33 -27.68 9.57
CA THR A 477 -8.63 -26.92 8.51
C THR A 477 -9.21 -25.52 8.30
N ARG A 478 -10.27 -25.18 9.05
CA ARG A 478 -10.97 -23.89 8.97
C ARG A 478 -10.45 -22.94 10.04
N TYR A 479 -10.12 -21.72 9.62
CA TYR A 479 -9.66 -20.62 10.45
C TYR A 479 -10.63 -19.47 10.32
N THR A 480 -11.28 -19.08 11.41
CA THR A 480 -12.33 -18.06 11.44
C THR A 480 -11.84 -16.84 12.21
N ALA A 481 -11.97 -15.67 11.59
CA ALA A 481 -11.65 -14.37 12.18
C ALA A 481 -12.90 -13.48 12.21
N ALA A 482 -12.97 -12.64 13.24
CA ALA A 482 -14.01 -11.66 13.44
C ALA A 482 -13.40 -10.40 14.04
N TYR A 483 -13.60 -9.25 13.39
CA TYR A 483 -13.05 -7.97 13.84
C TYR A 483 -13.95 -6.81 13.37
N GLU A 484 -13.70 -5.63 13.93
CA GLU A 484 -14.34 -4.39 13.50
C GLU A 484 -13.29 -3.51 12.81
N ALA A 485 -13.52 -3.15 11.55
CA ALA A 485 -12.67 -2.26 10.78
C ALA A 485 -13.25 -0.85 10.79
N ASN A 486 -12.39 0.16 10.92
CA ASN A 486 -12.83 1.54 10.73
C ASN A 486 -13.21 1.76 9.26
N VAL A 487 -14.35 2.41 9.00
CA VAL A 487 -14.78 2.73 7.62
C VAL A 487 -14.01 3.94 7.09
N TYR A 488 -13.61 4.83 7.98
CA TYR A 488 -12.86 6.06 7.70
C TYR A 488 -11.71 6.19 8.69
N GLN A 489 -10.76 7.09 8.42
CA GLN A 489 -9.52 7.25 9.21
C GLN A 489 -9.71 7.98 10.57
N TYR A 490 -10.89 7.93 11.18
CA TYR A 490 -11.20 8.63 12.43
C TYR A 490 -11.85 7.70 13.48
N ASP A 491 -11.46 7.86 14.75
CA ASP A 491 -11.82 6.95 15.86
C ASP A 491 -13.34 6.92 16.21
N ASP A 492 -14.08 7.99 15.91
CA ASP A 492 -15.52 8.14 16.26
C ASP A 492 -16.47 7.72 15.12
N GLU A 493 -15.94 7.09 14.08
CA GLU A 493 -16.68 6.81 12.84
C GLU A 493 -17.25 5.40 12.76
N PRO A 494 -18.27 5.18 11.90
CA PRO A 494 -18.90 3.89 11.76
C PRO A 494 -17.87 2.79 11.51
N LYS A 495 -18.07 1.65 12.19
CA LYS A 495 -17.24 0.45 12.04
C LYS A 495 -17.94 -0.58 11.17
N SER A 496 -17.17 -1.19 10.29
CA SER A 496 -17.56 -2.37 9.52
C SER A 496 -17.29 -3.61 10.35
N LYS A 497 -18.33 -4.41 10.61
CA LYS A 497 -18.20 -5.73 11.22
C LYS A 497 -17.78 -6.71 10.14
N VAL A 498 -16.62 -7.33 10.30
CA VAL A 498 -16.08 -8.30 9.35
C VAL A 498 -15.99 -9.67 10.03
N ASN A 499 -16.56 -10.68 9.39
CA ASN A 499 -16.47 -12.08 9.83
C ASN A 499 -16.12 -12.94 8.62
N TYR A 500 -15.06 -13.73 8.71
CA TYR A 500 -14.67 -14.58 7.60
C TYR A 500 -13.99 -15.86 8.05
N THR A 501 -14.00 -16.86 7.18
CA THR A 501 -13.38 -18.16 7.39
C THR A 501 -12.56 -18.53 6.17
N LEU A 502 -11.30 -18.89 6.41
CA LEU A 502 -10.38 -19.46 5.45
C LEU A 502 -10.30 -20.98 5.66
N ASN A 503 -10.40 -21.76 4.60
CA ASN A 503 -10.12 -23.19 4.63
C ASN A 503 -8.78 -23.48 3.97
N THR A 504 -7.80 -23.83 4.78
CA THR A 504 -6.41 -24.10 4.34
C THR A 504 -6.25 -25.40 3.57
N ALA A 505 -7.27 -26.28 3.55
CA ALA A 505 -7.21 -27.54 2.83
C ALA A 505 -7.55 -27.41 1.33
N ASP A 506 -8.47 -26.51 0.98
CA ASP A 506 -9.02 -26.39 -0.37
C ASP A 506 -9.00 -24.94 -0.92
N GLY A 507 -8.44 -24.01 -0.15
CA GLY A 507 -8.36 -22.60 -0.52
C GLY A 507 -9.70 -21.88 -0.51
N SER A 508 -10.77 -22.49 0.02
CA SER A 508 -12.07 -21.81 0.09
C SER A 508 -12.07 -20.69 1.14
N ILE A 509 -12.85 -19.66 0.85
CA ILE A 509 -13.10 -18.50 1.69
C ILE A 509 -14.61 -18.29 1.80
N SER A 510 -15.09 -17.86 2.96
CA SER A 510 -16.49 -17.46 3.14
C SER A 510 -16.61 -16.45 4.26
N GLY A 511 -17.61 -15.58 4.22
CA GLY A 511 -17.78 -14.57 5.26
C GLY A 511 -18.87 -13.56 4.96
N THR A 512 -18.94 -12.58 5.85
CA THR A 512 -19.86 -11.45 5.78
C THR A 512 -19.20 -10.17 6.26
N THR A 513 -19.54 -9.05 5.65
CA THR A 513 -19.30 -7.71 6.17
C THR A 513 -20.61 -6.99 6.40
N SER A 514 -20.66 -6.10 7.39
CA SER A 514 -21.82 -5.26 7.68
C SER A 514 -21.39 -3.90 8.20
N THR A 515 -21.82 -2.84 7.53
CA THR A 515 -21.54 -1.45 7.89
C THR A 515 -22.84 -0.68 7.99
N THR A 516 -23.07 0.02 9.09
CA THR A 516 -24.18 0.97 9.22
C THR A 516 -23.63 2.38 9.19
N LEU A 517 -24.08 3.18 8.22
CA LEU A 517 -23.80 4.61 8.15
C LEU A 517 -25.06 5.35 8.63
N ASN A 518 -24.87 6.26 9.57
CA ASN A 518 -25.97 7.03 10.17
C ASN A 518 -25.63 8.51 10.14
N GLU A 519 -26.29 9.23 9.25
CA GLU A 519 -26.13 10.66 9.05
C GLU A 519 -27.42 11.39 9.43
N SER A 520 -27.34 12.71 9.60
CA SER A 520 -28.47 13.53 10.11
C SER A 520 -29.78 13.38 9.31
N TYR A 521 -29.72 12.93 8.05
CA TYR A 521 -30.88 12.85 7.15
C TYR A 521 -31.08 11.48 6.50
N TRP A 522 -30.21 10.50 6.73
CA TRP A 522 -30.31 9.18 6.13
C TRP A 522 -29.56 8.13 6.95
N GLU A 523 -30.04 6.89 6.87
CA GLU A 523 -29.38 5.74 7.48
C GLU A 523 -29.29 4.64 6.43
N GLU A 524 -28.09 4.12 6.24
CA GLU A 524 -27.83 3.05 5.29
C GLU A 524 -27.13 1.87 5.94
N LEU A 525 -27.60 0.69 5.58
CA LEU A 525 -26.97 -0.57 5.90
C LEU A 525 -26.35 -1.16 4.63
N TYR A 526 -25.03 -1.36 4.68
CA TYR A 526 -24.27 -2.06 3.67
C TYR A 526 -23.93 -3.46 4.19
N GLU A 527 -24.29 -4.49 3.43
CA GLU A 527 -23.96 -5.87 3.77
C GLU A 527 -23.31 -6.55 2.56
N THR A 528 -22.24 -7.31 2.80
CA THR A 528 -21.68 -8.20 1.79
C THR A 528 -21.59 -9.59 2.36
N GLN A 529 -22.13 -10.59 1.66
CA GLN A 529 -21.85 -11.99 1.91
C GLN A 529 -20.96 -12.52 0.78
N PHE A 530 -19.95 -13.31 1.11
CA PHE A 530 -19.07 -13.92 0.11
C PHE A 530 -18.77 -15.37 0.43
N SER A 531 -18.57 -16.18 -0.60
CA SER A 531 -18.15 -17.58 -0.47
C SER A 531 -17.55 -18.09 -1.78
N GLY A 532 -16.55 -18.96 -1.70
CA GLY A 532 -15.92 -19.56 -2.87
C GLY A 532 -14.42 -19.69 -2.74
N ASN A 533 -13.69 -19.45 -3.83
CA ASN A 533 -12.23 -19.30 -3.87
C ASN A 533 -11.87 -18.29 -4.98
N LEU A 534 -10.57 -18.05 -5.22
CA LEU A 534 -10.13 -17.06 -6.21
C LEU A 534 -10.56 -17.35 -7.66
N ARG A 535 -11.03 -18.56 -7.98
CA ARG A 535 -11.53 -18.95 -9.31
C ARG A 535 -13.03 -19.09 -9.41
N ASN A 536 -13.73 -19.16 -8.28
CA ASN A 536 -15.16 -19.31 -8.23
C ASN A 536 -15.64 -18.60 -6.98
N LEU A 537 -15.91 -17.31 -7.09
CA LEU A 537 -16.30 -16.46 -5.98
C LEU A 537 -17.72 -15.98 -6.19
N GLN A 538 -18.56 -16.18 -5.17
CA GLN A 538 -19.91 -15.67 -5.12
C GLN A 538 -19.96 -14.55 -4.10
N LEU A 539 -20.57 -13.43 -4.46
CA LEU A 539 -20.82 -12.31 -3.58
C LEU A 539 -22.29 -11.90 -3.65
N THR A 540 -22.88 -11.56 -2.52
CA THR A 540 -24.15 -10.84 -2.45
C THR A 540 -23.92 -9.55 -1.71
N LYS A 541 -24.03 -8.42 -2.41
CA LYS A 541 -23.93 -7.07 -1.84
C LYS A 541 -25.33 -6.49 -1.68
N THR A 542 -25.61 -5.87 -0.55
CA THR A 542 -26.87 -5.20 -0.26
C THR A 542 -26.60 -3.79 0.23
N ARG A 543 -27.23 -2.79 -0.37
CA ARG A 543 -27.42 -1.47 0.22
C ARG A 543 -28.89 -1.34 0.59
N HIS A 544 -29.17 -0.93 1.82
CA HIS A 544 -30.52 -0.64 2.27
C HIS A 544 -30.54 0.75 2.88
N THR A 545 -31.21 1.68 2.21
CA THR A 545 -31.43 3.04 2.68
C THR A 545 -32.78 3.09 3.38
N ARG A 546 -32.76 3.40 4.68
CA ARG A 546 -33.93 3.36 5.55
C ARG A 546 -35.10 4.11 4.94
N ASN A 547 -36.25 3.42 4.79
CA ASN A 547 -37.51 3.96 4.26
C ASN A 547 -37.44 4.55 2.83
N GLN A 548 -36.36 4.31 2.08
CA GLN A 548 -36.19 4.82 0.72
C GLN A 548 -36.09 3.68 -0.31
N ASP A 549 -35.02 2.88 -0.22
CA ASP A 549 -34.79 1.82 -1.20
C ASP A 549 -33.87 0.71 -0.67
N LYS A 550 -33.83 -0.38 -1.43
CA LYS A 550 -32.91 -1.49 -1.25
C LYS A 550 -32.36 -1.97 -2.58
N LEU A 551 -31.04 -1.96 -2.73
CA LEU A 551 -30.33 -2.56 -3.85
C LEU A 551 -29.67 -3.86 -3.39
N THR A 552 -30.00 -4.98 -4.02
CA THR A 552 -29.31 -6.27 -3.82
C THR A 552 -28.63 -6.70 -5.12
N GLN A 553 -27.33 -6.94 -5.07
CA GLN A 553 -26.52 -7.39 -6.20
C GLN A 553 -25.94 -8.77 -5.88
N LYS A 554 -26.22 -9.77 -6.72
CA LYS A 554 -25.55 -11.08 -6.68
C LYS A 554 -24.54 -11.13 -7.80
N ILE A 555 -23.30 -11.41 -7.45
CA ILE A 555 -22.14 -11.42 -8.32
C ILE A 555 -21.53 -12.82 -8.26
N VAL A 556 -21.34 -13.44 -9.41
CA VAL A 556 -20.66 -14.72 -9.54
C VAL A 556 -19.47 -14.52 -10.46
N LEU A 557 -18.27 -14.67 -9.91
CA LEU A 557 -17.02 -14.64 -10.64
C LEU A 557 -16.54 -16.07 -10.85
N THR A 558 -16.23 -16.41 -12.09
CA THR A 558 -15.51 -17.63 -12.46
C THR A 558 -14.26 -17.29 -13.24
N ALA A 559 -13.15 -17.94 -12.96
CA ALA A 559 -11.89 -17.64 -13.61
C ALA A 559 -11.10 -18.91 -13.97
N SER A 560 -10.44 -18.88 -15.13
CA SER A 560 -9.62 -19.97 -15.66
C SER A 560 -8.41 -19.45 -16.42
N PRO A 561 -7.31 -20.22 -16.50
CA PRO A 561 -6.16 -19.86 -17.33
C PRO A 561 -6.52 -19.73 -18.81
N SER A 562 -5.79 -18.87 -19.53
CA SER A 562 -5.91 -18.67 -20.98
C SER A 562 -4.54 -18.62 -21.66
N ASP A 563 -4.44 -19.21 -22.85
CA ASP A 563 -3.25 -19.14 -23.71
C ASP A 563 -3.25 -17.91 -24.64
N THR A 564 -4.26 -17.06 -24.51
CA THR A 564 -4.44 -15.81 -25.28
C THR A 564 -4.20 -14.61 -24.37
N ALA A 565 -3.25 -13.77 -24.78
CA ALA A 565 -2.99 -12.49 -24.11
C ALA A 565 -4.08 -11.46 -24.47
N PRO A 566 -4.39 -10.51 -23.57
CA PRO A 566 -5.37 -9.45 -23.82
C PRO A 566 -4.91 -8.49 -24.93
N MET A 567 -5.87 -7.96 -25.69
CA MET A 567 -5.64 -6.80 -26.55
C MET A 567 -5.70 -5.50 -25.75
N THR A 568 -4.55 -4.87 -25.51
CA THR A 568 -4.43 -3.63 -24.71
C THR A 568 -4.79 -2.35 -25.49
N GLU A 569 -4.77 -2.41 -26.84
CA GLU A 569 -5.11 -1.28 -27.71
C GLU A 569 -6.20 -1.63 -28.75
N PRO A 570 -6.98 -0.64 -29.24
CA PRO A 570 -7.83 -0.79 -30.42
C PRO A 570 -7.06 -1.30 -31.64
N SER A 571 -7.72 -2.09 -32.48
CA SER A 571 -7.09 -2.61 -33.71
C SER A 571 -6.62 -1.46 -34.61
N LYS A 572 -5.47 -1.65 -35.29
CA LYS A 572 -4.90 -0.64 -36.20
C LYS A 572 -5.95 -0.16 -37.22
N GLY A 573 -6.11 1.16 -37.32
CA GLY A 573 -7.10 1.81 -38.19
C GLY A 573 -8.45 2.11 -37.52
N SER A 574 -8.64 1.70 -36.26
CA SER A 574 -9.80 2.12 -35.47
C SER A 574 -9.85 3.63 -35.32
N LYS A 575 -11.04 4.22 -35.43
CA LYS A 575 -11.24 5.64 -35.14
C LYS A 575 -11.22 5.84 -33.63
N ILE A 576 -10.42 6.80 -33.16
CA ILE A 576 -10.28 7.12 -31.73
C ILE A 576 -10.71 8.56 -31.50
N VAL A 577 -11.49 8.77 -30.43
CA VAL A 577 -11.88 10.07 -29.90
C VAL A 577 -11.29 10.19 -28.50
N ALA A 578 -10.57 11.26 -28.20
CA ALA A 578 -10.04 11.49 -26.86
C ALA A 578 -11.10 12.10 -25.94
N TRP A 579 -11.13 11.63 -24.70
CA TRP A 579 -11.72 12.32 -23.55
C TRP A 579 -10.64 13.21 -22.94
N GLU A 580 -10.85 14.52 -22.95
CA GLU A 580 -9.93 15.51 -22.40
C GLU A 580 -10.62 16.17 -21.21
N PRO A 581 -10.09 16.08 -19.97
CA PRO A 581 -10.72 16.75 -18.82
C PRO A 581 -10.90 18.24 -19.10
N ARG A 582 -11.92 18.86 -18.47
CA ARG A 582 -12.30 20.23 -18.79
C ARG A 582 -11.10 21.19 -18.61
N PRO A 583 -10.90 22.20 -19.49
CA PRO A 583 -9.75 23.09 -19.44
C PRO A 583 -9.59 23.86 -18.10
N ASP A 584 -10.68 24.08 -17.37
CA ASP A 584 -10.73 24.74 -16.06
C ASP A 584 -10.34 23.83 -14.89
N GLN A 585 -10.16 22.53 -15.12
CA GLN A 585 -9.74 21.53 -14.13
C GLN A 585 -8.34 20.95 -14.42
N ILE A 586 -7.62 21.50 -15.40
CA ILE A 586 -6.20 21.18 -15.59
C ILE A 586 -5.42 21.92 -14.51
N ASP A 587 -5.01 21.20 -13.46
CA ASP A 587 -4.04 21.73 -12.51
C ASP A 587 -2.67 21.80 -13.20
N TYR A 588 -2.27 23.01 -13.57
CA TYR A 588 -0.96 23.26 -14.19
C TYR A 588 0.20 23.12 -13.19
N SER A 589 -0.05 22.92 -11.89
CA SER A 589 1.03 22.75 -10.91
C SER A 589 1.76 21.41 -11.02
N ALA A 590 1.20 20.43 -11.75
CA ALA A 590 1.84 19.14 -12.00
C ALA A 590 2.84 19.15 -13.17
N TYR A 591 3.05 20.32 -13.82
CA TYR A 591 3.96 20.50 -14.96
C TYR A 591 5.24 21.28 -14.63
N GLU A 592 5.54 21.58 -13.36
CA GLU A 592 6.80 22.21 -12.91
C GLU A 592 7.76 21.24 -12.22
#